data_AF-A0A8T2X497-F1
#
_entry.id   AF-A0A8T2X497-F1
#
_cell.length_a   1.000
_cell.length_b   1.000
_cell.length_c   1.000
_cell.angle_alpha   90.00
_cell.angle_beta   90.00
_cell.angle_gamma   90.00
#
_symmetry.space_group_name_H-M   'P 1'
#
loop_
_entity.id
_entity.type
_entity.pdbx_description
1 polymer ?
#
loop_
_entity_poly.entity_id
_entity_poly.type
_entity_poly.pdbx_seq_one_letter_code
_entity_poly.pdbx_strand_id
1 'polypeptide(L)'
;MATADEQQDPRIARISSAIRVIPDFPKPGIMFQDITTLLLDTKAFKDTIDLFVERYRDKNISVVAGVEARGFIFGPPIALAIGAKFVPMRKPNKLPGEVISEEYSLEYGTDKMEMHVGAVEAGEHALVIDDLIATGGTLCAAVKLLERVGVHVVECACVIELLGLKVC
;
A
#
# COMPACT_ATOMS: atom_id res chain seq x y z
N MET A 1 -2.99 6.12 32.01
CA MET A 1 -2.23 4.90 31.65
C MET A 1 -3.25 3.84 31.24
N ALA A 2 -3.42 3.65 29.94
CA ALA A 2 -4.05 2.45 29.39
C ALA A 2 -2.96 1.76 28.57
N THR A 3 -2.64 0.53 28.93
CA THR A 3 -1.61 -0.31 28.31
C THR A 3 -2.25 -1.18 27.24
N ALA A 4 -1.74 -1.11 26.01
CA ALA A 4 -1.56 -2.15 24.98
C ALA A 4 -2.42 -3.44 24.99
N ASP A 5 -3.72 -3.35 25.27
CA ASP A 5 -4.67 -4.45 25.05
C ASP A 5 -6.02 -3.87 24.58
N GLU A 6 -5.99 -3.20 23.43
CA GLU A 6 -7.19 -3.15 22.59
C GLU A 6 -7.38 -4.56 22.05
N GLN A 7 -8.48 -5.22 22.43
CA GLN A 7 -8.83 -6.56 21.94
C GLN A 7 -8.66 -6.60 20.42
N GLN A 8 -7.59 -7.28 19.98
CA GLN A 8 -7.21 -7.32 18.59
C GLN A 8 -8.37 -7.90 17.79
N ASP A 9 -8.84 -7.16 16.78
CA ASP A 9 -10.00 -7.56 15.98
C ASP A 9 -9.81 -9.02 15.52
N PRO A 10 -10.77 -9.93 15.80
CA PRO A 10 -10.61 -11.35 15.53
C PRO A 10 -10.37 -11.66 14.04
N ARG A 11 -10.70 -10.73 13.14
CA ARG A 11 -10.37 -10.82 11.72
C ARG A 11 -8.86 -10.79 11.47
N ILE A 12 -8.08 -10.07 12.29
CA ILE A 12 -6.62 -9.96 12.12
C ILE A 12 -5.95 -11.33 12.25
N ALA A 13 -6.35 -12.13 13.23
CA ALA A 13 -5.82 -13.49 13.39
C ALA A 13 -6.12 -14.36 12.16
N ARG A 14 -7.32 -14.26 11.60
CA ARG A 14 -7.71 -14.97 10.37
C ARG A 14 -6.88 -14.50 9.17
N ILE A 15 -6.77 -13.19 8.95
CA ILE A 15 -5.98 -12.62 7.85
C ILE A 15 -4.52 -13.07 7.94
N SER A 16 -3.92 -12.98 9.13
CA SER A 16 -2.54 -13.42 9.37
C SER A 16 -2.37 -14.91 9.07
N SER A 17 -3.29 -15.76 9.53
CA SER A 17 -3.22 -17.21 9.28
C SER A 17 -3.42 -17.61 7.81
N ALA A 18 -4.04 -16.75 7.02
CA ALA A 18 -4.28 -16.99 5.60
C ALA A 18 -3.06 -16.61 4.72
N ILE A 19 -2.05 -15.95 5.27
CA ILE A 19 -0.81 -15.60 4.56
C ILE A 19 0.22 -16.72 4.72
N ARG A 20 0.65 -17.31 3.60
CA ARG A 20 1.70 -18.31 3.57
C ARG A 20 3.08 -17.65 3.68
N VAL A 21 3.95 -18.25 4.50
CA VAL A 21 5.37 -17.89 4.52
C VAL A 21 6.17 -18.88 3.68
N ILE A 22 6.97 -18.38 2.75
CA ILE A 22 7.89 -19.17 1.91
C ILE A 22 9.33 -18.87 2.35
N PRO A 23 10.05 -19.83 2.94
CA PRO A 23 11.45 -19.63 3.31
C PRO A 23 12.35 -19.57 2.07
N ASP A 24 13.47 -18.84 2.21
CA ASP A 24 14.57 -18.76 1.24
C ASP A 24 14.20 -18.23 -0.16
N PHE A 25 13.16 -17.37 -0.23
CA PHE A 25 12.74 -16.72 -1.46
C PHE A 25 12.78 -15.18 -1.31
N PRO A 26 13.28 -14.41 -2.32
CA PRO A 26 13.89 -14.87 -3.57
C PRO A 26 15.35 -15.32 -3.41
N LYS A 27 15.93 -15.18 -2.23
CA LYS A 27 17.29 -15.62 -1.88
C LYS A 27 17.31 -16.26 -0.48
N PRO A 28 18.31 -17.10 -0.17
CA PRO A 28 18.45 -17.70 1.16
C PRO A 28 18.44 -16.67 2.28
N GLY A 29 17.79 -17.01 3.39
CA GLY A 29 17.66 -16.16 4.59
C GLY A 29 16.46 -15.21 4.60
N ILE A 30 15.62 -15.19 3.56
CA ILE A 30 14.41 -14.35 3.51
C ILE A 30 13.16 -15.19 3.78
N MET A 31 12.29 -14.71 4.66
CA MET A 31 10.96 -15.26 4.91
C MET A 31 9.91 -14.49 4.10
N PHE A 32 9.64 -14.95 2.88
CA PHE A 32 8.75 -14.27 1.96
C PHE A 32 7.28 -14.41 2.38
N GLN A 33 6.58 -13.28 2.46
CA GLN A 33 5.15 -13.23 2.78
C GLN A 33 4.33 -13.34 1.50
N ASP A 34 3.77 -14.52 1.24
CA ASP A 34 3.00 -14.82 0.04
C ASP A 34 1.50 -14.59 0.27
N ILE A 35 1.06 -13.37 -0.05
CA ILE A 35 -0.34 -12.95 0.04
C ILE A 35 -1.28 -13.72 -0.91
N THR A 36 -0.80 -14.49 -1.90
CA THR A 36 -1.71 -15.14 -2.86
C THR A 36 -2.67 -16.12 -2.19
N THR A 37 -2.23 -16.75 -1.11
CA THR A 37 -3.07 -17.61 -0.27
C THR A 37 -4.16 -16.86 0.48
N LEU A 38 -3.88 -15.64 0.96
CA LEU A 38 -4.89 -14.71 1.51
C LEU A 38 -5.95 -14.37 0.46
N LEU A 39 -5.55 -14.14 -0.80
CA LEU A 39 -6.49 -13.80 -1.87
C LEU A 39 -7.43 -14.96 -2.25
N LEU A 40 -6.98 -16.21 -2.07
CA LEU A 40 -7.78 -17.40 -2.32
C LEU A 40 -8.77 -17.71 -1.20
N ASP A 41 -8.47 -17.27 0.03
CA ASP A 41 -9.44 -17.28 1.13
C ASP A 41 -10.38 -16.08 1.00
N THR A 42 -11.53 -16.32 0.36
CA THR A 42 -12.55 -15.28 0.11
C THR A 42 -12.99 -14.53 1.37
N LYS A 43 -12.99 -15.18 2.54
CA LYS A 43 -13.40 -14.55 3.79
C LYS A 43 -12.28 -13.68 4.33
N ALA A 44 -11.05 -14.18 4.35
CA ALA A 44 -9.90 -13.42 4.80
C ALA A 44 -9.64 -12.21 3.88
N PHE A 45 -9.72 -12.37 2.56
CA PHE A 45 -9.59 -11.25 1.63
C PHE A 45 -10.68 -10.19 1.84
N LYS A 46 -11.95 -10.62 1.99
CA LYS A 46 -13.04 -9.68 2.31
C LYS A 46 -12.78 -8.94 3.62
N ASP A 47 -12.38 -9.65 4.67
CA ASP A 47 -12.08 -9.04 5.97
C ASP A 47 -10.94 -8.01 5.87
N THR A 48 -9.91 -8.28 5.07
CA THR A 48 -8.82 -7.32 4.81
C THR A 48 -9.35 -6.02 4.20
N ILE A 49 -10.19 -6.12 3.16
CA ILE A 49 -10.77 -4.93 2.53
C ILE A 49 -11.71 -4.20 3.49
N ASP A 50 -12.59 -4.93 4.18
CA ASP A 50 -13.55 -4.34 5.12
C ASP A 50 -12.84 -3.53 6.21
N LEU A 51 -11.75 -4.05 6.78
CA LEU A 51 -10.97 -3.34 7.81
C LEU A 51 -10.39 -2.02 7.31
N PHE A 52 -9.85 -1.99 6.08
CA PHE A 52 -9.39 -0.74 5.48
C PHE A 52 -10.53 0.23 5.23
N VAL A 53 -11.65 -0.26 4.68
CA VAL A 53 -12.82 0.58 4.40
C VAL A 53 -13.38 1.17 5.70
N GLU A 54 -13.52 0.37 6.76
CA GLU A 54 -13.97 0.82 8.08
C GLU A 54 -13.04 1.89 8.65
N ARG A 55 -11.72 1.73 8.52
CA ARG A 55 -10.74 2.72 8.96
C ARG A 55 -10.88 4.05 8.21
N TYR A 56 -11.23 4.03 6.93
CA TYR A 56 -11.09 5.18 6.03
C TYR A 56 -12.40 5.85 5.59
N ARG A 57 -13.57 5.23 5.82
CA ARG A 57 -14.89 5.68 5.33
C ARG A 57 -15.21 7.15 5.62
N ASP A 58 -14.73 7.69 6.74
CA ASP A 58 -15.04 9.06 7.18
C ASP A 58 -13.80 9.96 7.28
N LYS A 59 -12.67 9.56 6.67
CA LYS A 59 -11.42 10.35 6.71
C LYS A 59 -11.27 11.37 5.58
N ASN A 60 -12.34 11.63 4.81
CA ASN A 60 -12.34 12.56 3.68
C ASN A 60 -11.22 12.26 2.66
N ILE A 61 -10.92 10.98 2.41
CA ILE A 61 -9.95 10.56 1.40
C ILE A 61 -10.64 10.59 0.04
N SER A 62 -10.10 11.40 -0.89
CA SER A 62 -10.59 11.49 -2.27
C SER A 62 -9.73 10.69 -3.25
N VAL A 63 -8.52 10.28 -2.85
CA VAL A 63 -7.56 9.55 -3.69
C VAL A 63 -7.04 8.32 -2.97
N VAL A 64 -7.05 7.17 -3.64
CA VAL A 64 -6.29 5.99 -3.24
C VAL A 64 -5.21 5.73 -4.29
N ALA A 65 -3.96 5.97 -3.91
CA ALA A 65 -2.80 5.71 -4.74
C ALA A 65 -2.26 4.31 -4.46
N GLY A 66 -2.38 3.40 -5.42
CA GLY A 66 -1.83 2.05 -5.29
C GLY A 66 -0.40 1.99 -5.83
N VAL A 67 0.51 1.29 -5.15
CA VAL A 67 1.84 0.99 -5.67
C VAL A 67 1.80 -0.31 -6.47
N GLU A 68 2.41 -0.32 -7.66
CA GLU A 68 2.39 -1.52 -8.48
C GLU A 68 3.26 -2.66 -7.90
N ALA A 69 2.94 -3.92 -8.19
CA ALA A 69 1.68 -4.39 -8.76
C ALA A 69 0.71 -4.85 -7.67
N ARG A 70 1.22 -5.28 -6.51
CA ARG A 70 0.42 -5.94 -5.48
C ARG A 70 -0.45 -4.96 -4.69
N GLY A 71 -0.03 -3.70 -4.54
CA GLY A 71 -0.91 -2.63 -4.08
C GLY A 71 -2.17 -2.45 -4.92
N PHE A 72 -2.17 -2.85 -6.21
CA PHE A 72 -3.36 -2.80 -7.07
C PHE A 72 -4.41 -3.87 -6.74
N ILE A 73 -4.07 -4.84 -5.90
CA ILE A 73 -5.01 -5.87 -5.47
C ILE A 73 -5.93 -5.30 -4.38
N PHE A 74 -5.41 -4.38 -3.55
CA PHE A 74 -6.12 -3.81 -2.40
C PHE A 74 -6.60 -2.37 -2.65
N GLY A 75 -5.83 -1.56 -3.37
CA GLY A 75 -6.15 -0.15 -3.61
C GLY A 75 -7.49 0.09 -4.31
N PRO A 76 -7.76 -0.51 -5.49
CA PRO A 76 -9.03 -0.33 -6.19
C PRO A 76 -10.29 -0.71 -5.40
N PRO A 77 -10.37 -1.89 -4.72
CA PRO A 77 -11.56 -2.21 -3.94
C PRO A 77 -11.76 -1.26 -2.75
N ILE A 78 -10.69 -0.78 -2.11
CA ILE A 78 -10.78 0.25 -1.07
C ILE A 78 -11.30 1.56 -1.66
N ALA A 79 -10.71 2.04 -2.77
CA ALA A 79 -11.10 3.28 -3.44
C ALA A 79 -12.59 3.28 -3.81
N LEU A 80 -13.04 2.19 -4.44
CA LEU A 80 -14.44 2.01 -4.83
C LEU A 80 -15.38 2.06 -3.62
N ALA A 81 -15.01 1.41 -2.53
CA ALA A 81 -15.86 1.31 -1.33
C ALA A 81 -15.94 2.61 -0.52
N ILE A 82 -14.92 3.46 -0.56
CA ILE A 82 -14.93 4.78 0.11
C ILE A 82 -15.33 5.94 -0.81
N GLY A 83 -15.58 5.68 -2.10
CA GLY A 83 -15.97 6.72 -3.06
C GLY A 83 -14.80 7.60 -3.53
N ALA A 84 -13.58 7.09 -3.50
CA ALA A 84 -12.37 7.77 -3.96
C ALA A 84 -11.97 7.34 -5.37
N LYS A 85 -11.20 8.18 -6.08
CA LYS A 85 -10.54 7.74 -7.32
C LYS A 85 -9.35 6.83 -6.99
N PHE A 86 -9.08 5.88 -7.88
CA PHE A 86 -7.88 5.07 -7.81
C PHE A 86 -6.80 5.63 -8.76
N VAL A 87 -5.60 5.81 -8.25
CA VAL A 87 -4.44 6.31 -9.03
C VAL A 87 -3.33 5.26 -9.02
N PRO A 88 -2.97 4.69 -10.19
CA PRO A 88 -1.89 3.71 -10.28
C PRO A 88 -0.52 4.40 -10.25
N MET A 89 0.33 4.02 -9.30
CA MET A 89 1.74 4.42 -9.24
C MET A 89 2.59 3.28 -9.80
N ARG A 90 3.38 3.54 -10.84
CA ARG A 90 4.06 2.48 -11.62
C ARG A 90 5.54 2.74 -11.82
N LYS A 91 6.30 1.70 -12.15
CA LYS A 91 7.67 1.83 -12.65
C LYS A 91 7.69 2.47 -14.05
N PRO A 92 8.88 2.93 -14.49
CA PRO A 92 9.03 3.59 -15.77
C PRO A 92 8.47 2.84 -16.97
N ASN A 93 7.88 3.60 -17.90
CA ASN A 93 7.37 3.11 -19.19
C ASN A 93 6.15 2.19 -19.10
N LYS A 94 5.42 2.20 -17.98
CA LYS A 94 4.17 1.43 -17.79
C LYS A 94 2.89 2.25 -17.93
N LEU A 95 3.02 3.58 -17.93
CA LEU A 95 1.93 4.54 -18.10
C LEU A 95 2.03 5.16 -19.50
N PRO A 96 0.97 5.10 -20.34
CA PRO A 96 1.05 5.48 -21.76
C PRO A 96 0.95 7.01 -22.05
N GLY A 97 0.92 7.87 -21.03
CA GLY A 97 0.78 9.32 -21.14
C GLY A 97 1.92 10.12 -20.52
N GLU A 98 1.71 11.42 -20.33
CA GLU A 98 2.65 12.29 -19.62
C GLU A 98 2.70 11.91 -18.14
N VAL A 99 3.91 11.80 -17.59
CA VAL A 99 4.16 11.35 -16.22
C VAL A 99 5.07 12.32 -15.47
N ILE A 100 4.89 12.37 -14.16
CA ILE A 100 5.91 12.83 -13.22
C ILE A 100 6.57 11.63 -12.55
N SER A 101 7.86 11.75 -12.25
CA SER A 101 8.63 10.66 -11.63
C SER A 101 9.33 11.08 -10.34
N GLU A 102 9.46 10.15 -9.41
CA GLU A 102 10.31 10.23 -8.21
C GLU A 102 11.32 9.07 -8.22
N GLU A 103 12.60 9.37 -7.98
CA GLU A 103 13.66 8.37 -7.85
C GLU A 103 13.85 7.96 -6.38
N TYR A 104 14.11 6.68 -6.15
CA TYR A 104 14.38 6.15 -4.81
C TYR A 104 15.49 5.11 -4.82
N SER A 105 16.22 5.05 -3.70
CA SER A 105 17.34 4.14 -3.53
C SER A 105 16.88 2.73 -3.17
N LEU A 106 17.53 1.73 -3.79
CA LEU A 106 17.47 0.33 -3.41
C LEU A 106 18.75 -0.07 -2.66
N GLU A 107 18.80 -1.29 -2.13
CA GLU A 107 20.03 -1.86 -1.56
C GLU A 107 21.18 -1.86 -2.59
N TYR A 108 20.83 -2.08 -3.87
CA TYR A 108 21.74 -2.04 -5.00
C TYR A 108 21.13 -1.24 -6.15
N GLY A 109 21.45 0.06 -6.23
CA GLY A 109 21.03 0.95 -7.32
C GLY A 109 19.88 1.89 -6.96
N THR A 110 19.27 2.47 -7.98
CA THR A 110 18.08 3.31 -7.87
C THR A 110 16.96 2.75 -8.74
N ASP A 111 15.73 3.02 -8.37
CA ASP A 111 14.54 2.76 -9.19
C ASP A 111 13.67 4.03 -9.19
N LYS A 112 12.67 4.07 -10.06
CA LYS A 112 11.79 5.22 -10.22
C LYS A 112 10.33 4.81 -10.09
N MET A 113 9.51 5.75 -9.67
CA MET A 113 8.07 5.62 -9.66
C MET A 113 7.44 6.79 -10.39
N GLU A 114 6.41 6.49 -11.17
CA GLU A 114 5.71 7.37 -12.07
C GLU A 114 4.22 7.43 -11.74
N MET A 115 3.64 8.60 -11.95
CA MET A 115 2.21 8.90 -11.90
C MET A 115 1.86 9.79 -13.08
N HIS A 116 0.68 9.61 -13.69
CA HIS A 116 0.23 10.51 -14.75
C HIS A 116 0.08 11.96 -14.24
N VAL A 117 0.50 12.91 -15.06
CA VAL A 117 0.17 14.34 -14.85
C VAL A 117 -1.34 14.51 -14.86
N GLY A 118 -1.88 15.26 -13.90
CA GLY A 118 -3.31 15.51 -13.77
C GLY A 118 -4.14 14.34 -13.21
N ALA A 119 -3.52 13.24 -12.77
CA ALA A 119 -4.23 12.17 -12.07
C ALA A 119 -4.81 12.65 -10.72
N VAL A 120 -4.18 13.65 -10.12
CA VAL A 120 -4.53 14.27 -8.84
C VAL A 120 -4.48 15.79 -8.93
N GLU A 121 -5.17 16.45 -8.03
CA GLU A 121 -5.25 17.90 -7.90
C GLU A 121 -4.74 18.36 -6.53
N ALA A 122 -4.20 19.58 -6.47
CA ALA A 122 -3.73 20.16 -5.22
C ALA A 122 -4.87 20.29 -4.19
N GLY A 123 -4.59 19.98 -2.92
CA GLY A 123 -5.57 19.99 -1.83
C GLY A 123 -6.36 18.69 -1.68
N GLU A 124 -6.23 17.73 -2.60
CA GLU A 124 -6.82 16.40 -2.42
C GLU A 124 -6.17 15.63 -1.27
N HIS A 125 -6.93 14.70 -0.68
CA HIS A 125 -6.47 13.87 0.42
C HIS A 125 -6.25 12.44 -0.07
N ALA A 126 -5.02 11.94 0.07
CA ALA A 126 -4.60 10.66 -0.48
C ALA A 126 -4.28 9.62 0.59
N LEU A 127 -4.65 8.38 0.29
CA LEU A 127 -4.21 7.16 0.95
C LEU A 127 -3.27 6.42 0.01
N VAL A 128 -2.05 6.10 0.45
CA VAL A 128 -1.13 5.26 -0.31
C VAL A 128 -1.28 3.81 0.14
N ILE A 129 -1.53 2.89 -0.78
CA ILE A 129 -1.72 1.46 -0.50
C ILE A 129 -0.66 0.61 -1.19
N ASP A 130 -0.07 -0.29 -0.41
CA ASP A 130 0.71 -1.43 -0.94
C ASP A 130 0.37 -2.70 -0.16
N ASP A 131 0.83 -3.86 -0.62
CA ASP A 131 0.56 -5.11 0.08
C ASP A 131 1.43 -5.28 1.33
N LEU A 132 2.70 -4.87 1.27
CA LEU A 132 3.66 -5.09 2.33
C LEU A 132 4.65 -3.93 2.43
N ILE A 133 4.96 -3.52 3.67
CA ILE A 133 6.06 -2.59 3.94
C ILE A 133 7.30 -3.33 4.47
N ALA A 134 8.44 -3.07 3.84
CA ALA A 134 9.76 -3.55 4.24
C ALA A 134 10.63 -2.39 4.74
N THR A 135 11.39 -1.74 3.86
CA THR A 135 12.19 -0.53 4.20
C THR A 135 11.39 0.78 4.06
N GLY A 136 10.22 0.72 3.43
CA GLY A 136 9.35 1.88 3.17
C GLY A 136 9.77 2.74 1.98
N GLY A 137 10.92 2.50 1.33
CA GLY A 137 11.47 3.38 0.29
C GLY A 137 10.50 3.67 -0.86
N THR A 138 9.75 2.67 -1.31
CA THR A 138 8.72 2.84 -2.35
C THR A 138 7.57 3.69 -1.85
N LEU A 139 7.04 3.46 -0.64
CA LEU A 139 5.97 4.29 -0.08
C LEU A 139 6.43 5.75 0.10
N CYS A 140 7.65 5.95 0.60
CA CYS A 140 8.25 7.28 0.75
C CYS A 140 8.37 8.01 -0.61
N ALA A 141 8.69 7.30 -1.70
CA ALA A 141 8.69 7.89 -3.04
C ALA A 141 7.28 8.24 -3.54
N ALA A 142 6.26 7.44 -3.19
CA ALA A 142 4.87 7.69 -3.59
C ALA A 142 4.35 8.95 -2.88
N VAL A 143 4.64 9.07 -1.59
CA VAL A 143 4.33 10.25 -0.76
C VAL A 143 4.93 11.50 -1.40
N LYS A 144 6.24 11.51 -1.66
CA LYS A 144 6.93 12.65 -2.28
C LYS A 144 6.32 13.04 -3.62
N LEU A 145 5.97 12.06 -4.46
CA LEU A 145 5.40 12.33 -5.78
C LEU A 145 4.03 13.01 -5.69
N LEU A 146 3.18 12.59 -4.74
CA LEU A 146 1.88 13.20 -4.45
C LEU A 146 2.01 14.59 -3.82
N GLU A 147 2.88 14.74 -2.81
CA GLU A 147 3.09 16.03 -2.13
C GLU A 147 3.66 17.10 -3.07
N ARG A 148 4.50 16.71 -4.03
CA ARG A 148 5.04 17.61 -5.08
C ARG A 148 3.97 18.27 -5.94
N VAL A 149 2.78 17.67 -6.04
CA VAL A 149 1.62 18.23 -6.75
C VAL A 149 0.56 18.79 -5.80
N GLY A 150 0.91 18.99 -4.52
CA GLY A 150 0.07 19.65 -3.52
C GLY A 150 -0.99 18.75 -2.89
N VAL A 151 -0.89 17.42 -3.03
CA VAL A 151 -1.79 16.47 -2.38
C VAL A 151 -1.39 16.27 -0.92
N HIS A 152 -2.38 16.20 -0.03
CA HIS A 152 -2.20 15.86 1.38
C HIS A 152 -2.25 14.35 1.57
N VAL A 153 -1.10 13.72 1.82
CA VAL A 153 -1.07 12.28 2.12
C VAL A 153 -1.51 12.05 3.56
N VAL A 154 -2.66 11.42 3.74
CA VAL A 154 -3.27 11.15 5.06
C VAL A 154 -2.55 10.00 5.76
N GLU A 155 -2.26 8.93 5.02
CA GLU A 155 -1.63 7.73 5.56
C GLU A 155 -1.04 6.86 4.42
N CYS A 156 0.00 6.09 4.75
CA CYS A 156 0.42 4.93 3.97
C CYS A 156 -0.05 3.67 4.71
N ALA A 157 -0.73 2.75 4.01
CA ALA A 157 -1.26 1.55 4.63
C ALA A 157 -0.85 0.29 3.86
N CYS A 158 -0.50 -0.75 4.61
CA CYS A 158 -0.11 -2.06 4.08
C CYS A 158 -0.86 -3.17 4.80
N VAL A 159 -1.03 -4.31 4.13
CA VAL A 159 -1.61 -5.51 4.74
C VAL A 159 -0.63 -6.12 5.74
N ILE A 160 0.68 -6.05 5.43
CA ILE A 160 1.74 -6.67 6.21
C ILE A 160 2.82 -5.64 6.54
N GLU A 161 3.26 -5.63 7.79
CA GLU A 161 4.45 -4.93 8.26
C GLU A 161 5.54 -5.95 8.62
N LEU A 162 6.74 -5.82 8.05
CA LEU A 162 7.90 -6.63 8.45
C LEU A 162 8.63 -5.98 9.62
N LEU A 163 8.43 -6.51 10.82
CA LEU A 163 9.11 -6.07 12.03
C LEU A 163 10.63 -6.32 11.92
N GLY A 164 11.44 -5.30 12.22
CA GLY A 164 12.90 -5.41 12.28
C GLY A 164 13.67 -4.68 11.17
N LEU A 165 12.97 -4.02 10.23
CA LEU A 165 13.57 -3.10 9.27
C LEU A 165 13.34 -1.66 9.73
N LYS A 166 14.35 -0.79 9.59
CA LYS A 166 14.15 0.65 9.77
C LYS A 166 13.29 1.15 8.63
N VAL A 167 12.07 1.54 8.94
CA VAL A 167 11.18 2.26 8.01
C VAL A 167 11.70 3.69 7.89
N CYS A 168 11.71 4.22 6.66
CA CYS A 168 11.74 5.67 6.47
C CYS A 168 10.48 6.31 7.10
#